data_AF-A0A3N5PDI8-F1
#
_entry.id   AF-A0A3N5PDI8-F1
#
_cell.length_a   1.000
_cell.length_b   1.000
_cell.length_c   1.000
_cell.angle_alpha   90.00
_cell.angle_beta   90.00
_cell.angle_gamma   90.00
#
_symmetry.space_group_name_H-M   'P 1'
#
loop_
_entity.id
_entity.type
_entity.pdbx_description
1 polymer ?
#
loop_
_entity_poly.entity_id
_entity_poly.type
_entity_poly.pdbx_seq_one_letter_code
_entity_poly.pdbx_strand_id
1 'polypeptide(L)'
;MALPLAYFLTWTTYGTWLPGDERCSVNRLANWPGAERVPPHDGLKNYAVTQMNSPAFVLDENQRTIVQAVIKSHCEKRGWELLAVNCRTNHVHVVVKCGDIAAKIVRNQFKSYATRALRDAGLTNQQQVWTKDGSDRMLWNERAVSAAVEYVLNQ
;
A
#
# COMPACT_ATOMS: atom_id res chain seq x y z
N MET A 1 -21.61 -7.93 -15.15
CA MET A 1 -20.57 -8.45 -14.24
C MET A 1 -20.89 -7.96 -12.84
N ALA A 2 -20.67 -8.80 -11.82
CA ALA A 2 -20.82 -8.37 -10.43
C ALA A 2 -19.68 -7.41 -10.05
N LEU A 3 -20.00 -6.37 -9.27
CA LEU A 3 -19.01 -5.48 -8.67
C LEU A 3 -18.58 -6.04 -7.30
N PRO A 4 -17.31 -5.90 -6.91
CA PRO A 4 -16.89 -6.23 -5.56
C PRO A 4 -17.54 -5.29 -4.55
N LEU A 5 -17.80 -5.77 -3.34
CA LEU A 5 -18.35 -4.95 -2.25
C LEU A 5 -17.35 -3.91 -1.74
N ALA A 6 -16.06 -4.26 -1.74
CA ALA A 6 -14.97 -3.36 -1.35
C ALA A 6 -13.63 -3.85 -1.94
N TYR A 7 -12.62 -3.00 -1.87
CA TYR A 7 -11.23 -3.38 -2.11
C TYR A 7 -10.44 -3.36 -0.81
N PHE A 8 -9.57 -4.36 -0.65
CA PHE A 8 -8.49 -4.34 0.33
C PHE A 8 -7.17 -4.04 -0.38
N LEU A 9 -6.69 -2.82 -0.19
CA LEU A 9 -5.50 -2.28 -0.82
C LEU A 9 -4.33 -2.32 0.16
N THR A 10 -3.16 -2.71 -0.34
CA THR A 10 -1.92 -2.66 0.43
C THR A 10 -0.77 -2.17 -0.43
N TRP A 11 0.06 -1.28 0.09
CA TRP A 11 1.32 -0.93 -0.55
C TRP A 11 2.38 -0.59 0.50
N THR A 12 3.65 -0.72 0.10
CA THR A 12 4.81 -0.46 0.96
C THR A 12 5.46 0.88 0.62
N THR A 13 6.24 1.39 1.54
CA THR A 13 7.13 2.53 1.29
C THR A 13 8.35 2.09 0.48
N TYR A 14 8.98 3.04 -0.21
CA TYR A 14 10.14 2.76 -1.05
C TYR A 14 11.29 2.14 -0.24
N GLY A 15 11.96 1.13 -0.81
CA GLY A 15 13.14 0.51 -0.21
C GLY A 15 12.88 -0.38 1.01
N THR A 16 11.64 -0.58 1.46
CA THR A 16 11.33 -1.34 2.68
C THR A 16 10.87 -2.78 2.45
N TRP A 17 10.73 -3.21 1.20
CA TRP A 17 10.51 -4.61 0.81
C TRP A 17 11.37 -4.95 -0.40
N LEU A 18 12.55 -5.52 -0.16
CA LEU A 18 13.50 -5.84 -1.23
C LEU A 18 13.41 -7.33 -1.64
N PRO A 19 13.74 -7.67 -2.89
CA PRO A 19 13.97 -9.06 -3.28
C PRO A 19 15.06 -9.72 -2.42
N GLY A 20 14.88 -11.00 -2.06
CA GLY A 20 15.83 -11.71 -1.21
C GLY A 20 15.81 -11.33 0.28
N ASP A 21 14.84 -10.51 0.70
CA ASP A 21 14.59 -10.18 2.11
C ASP A 21 14.08 -11.41 2.89
N GLU A 22 14.35 -11.45 4.21
CA GLU A 22 13.93 -12.50 5.14
C GLU A 22 12.42 -12.76 5.13
N ARG A 23 11.64 -11.72 4.84
CA ARG A 23 10.17 -11.79 4.72
C ARG A 23 9.71 -12.49 3.44
N CYS A 24 10.62 -13.08 2.67
CA CYS A 24 10.43 -13.56 1.31
C CYS A 24 9.94 -12.44 0.37
N SER A 25 10.07 -12.66 -0.92
CA SER A 25 9.65 -11.68 -1.93
C SER A 25 8.80 -12.33 -3.01
N VAL A 26 8.05 -11.50 -3.74
CA VAL A 26 7.20 -11.98 -4.82
C VAL A 26 8.03 -12.03 -6.10
N ASN A 27 7.97 -13.15 -6.81
CA ASN A 27 8.51 -13.24 -8.15
C ASN A 27 7.60 -12.46 -9.10
N ARG A 28 8.13 -11.40 -9.73
CA ARG A 28 7.34 -10.56 -10.66
C ARG A 28 6.81 -11.34 -11.87
N LEU A 29 7.53 -12.37 -12.31
CA LEU A 29 7.14 -13.24 -13.42
C LEU A 29 6.15 -14.33 -12.96
N ALA A 30 6.04 -14.56 -11.66
CA ALA A 30 5.16 -15.55 -11.06
C ALA A 30 4.37 -14.96 -9.89
N ASN A 31 3.52 -13.96 -10.18
CA ASN A 31 2.72 -13.24 -9.19
C ASN A 31 1.22 -13.59 -9.31
N TRP A 32 0.89 -14.86 -9.10
CA TRP A 32 -0.49 -15.36 -9.01
C TRP A 32 -0.78 -15.92 -7.60
N PRO A 33 -2.06 -16.02 -7.20
CA PRO A 33 -2.42 -16.59 -5.90
C PRO A 33 -1.83 -18.00 -5.71
N GLY A 34 -1.11 -18.21 -4.59
CA GLY A 34 -0.48 -19.49 -4.27
C GLY A 34 0.89 -19.72 -4.93
N ALA A 35 1.41 -18.77 -5.73
CA ALA A 35 2.77 -18.86 -6.25
C ALA A 35 3.81 -18.90 -5.13
N GLU A 36 4.87 -19.67 -5.33
CA GLU A 36 5.97 -19.76 -4.39
C GLU A 36 6.66 -18.40 -4.26
N ARG A 37 6.95 -18.03 -3.00
CA ARG A 37 7.66 -16.79 -2.71
C ARG A 37 9.15 -17.03 -2.88
N VAL A 38 9.84 -16.05 -3.44
CA VAL A 38 11.29 -16.07 -3.52
C VAL A 38 11.85 -16.08 -2.10
N PRO A 39 12.62 -17.11 -1.71
CA PRO A 39 13.17 -17.24 -0.37
C PRO A 39 14.21 -16.15 -0.09
N PRO A 40 14.62 -15.99 1.18
CA PRO A 40 15.70 -15.08 1.55
C PRO A 40 16.97 -15.40 0.78
N HIS A 41 17.62 -14.37 0.25
CA HIS A 41 18.82 -14.51 -0.56
C HIS A 41 19.67 -13.23 -0.47
N ASP A 42 20.72 -13.26 0.35
CA ASP A 42 21.53 -12.07 0.66
C ASP A 42 22.15 -11.43 -0.58
N GLY A 43 22.64 -12.21 -1.54
CA GLY A 43 23.18 -11.68 -2.79
C GLY A 43 22.15 -10.85 -3.58
N LEU A 44 20.89 -11.30 -3.62
CA LEU A 44 19.80 -10.62 -4.30
C LEU A 44 19.37 -9.36 -3.53
N LYS A 45 19.32 -9.43 -2.20
CA LYS A 45 19.05 -8.28 -1.33
C LYS A 45 20.11 -7.20 -1.49
N ASN A 46 21.39 -7.57 -1.40
CA ASN A 46 22.51 -6.64 -1.54
C ASN A 46 22.52 -6.00 -2.94
N TYR A 47 22.29 -6.80 -3.98
CA TYR A 47 22.13 -6.27 -5.33
C TYR A 47 20.95 -5.28 -5.41
N ALA A 48 19.79 -5.62 -4.85
CA ALA A 48 18.65 -4.71 -4.83
C ALA A 48 18.96 -3.39 -4.08
N VAL A 49 19.74 -3.43 -3.01
CA VAL A 49 20.21 -2.24 -2.30
C VAL A 49 21.11 -1.37 -3.19
N THR A 50 22.04 -1.94 -3.96
CA THR A 50 22.90 -1.14 -4.86
C THR A 50 22.14 -0.47 -6.00
N GLN A 51 20.95 -0.97 -6.34
CA GLN A 51 20.07 -0.37 -7.36
C GLN A 51 19.15 0.71 -6.79
N MET A 52 19.20 1.01 -5.49
CA MET A 52 18.35 2.04 -4.88
C MET A 52 18.89 3.45 -5.18
N ASN A 53 18.02 4.33 -5.68
CA ASN A 53 18.35 5.73 -5.96
C ASN A 53 18.28 6.66 -4.73
N SER A 54 17.78 6.16 -3.60
CA SER A 54 17.63 6.89 -2.35
C SER A 54 17.56 5.92 -1.18
N PRO A 55 17.73 6.36 0.07
CA PRO A 55 17.47 5.53 1.24
C PRO A 55 16.01 5.01 1.28
N ALA A 56 15.80 3.95 2.07
CA ALA A 56 14.45 3.46 2.34
C ALA A 56 13.63 4.55 3.05
N PHE A 57 12.37 4.70 2.65
CA PHE A 57 11.48 5.68 3.23
C PHE A 57 10.72 5.04 4.41
N VAL A 58 10.94 5.54 5.62
CA VAL A 58 10.25 5.07 6.83
C VAL A 58 9.41 6.22 7.37
N LEU A 59 8.12 5.96 7.54
CA LEU A 59 7.14 6.94 7.98
C LEU A 59 7.21 7.15 9.50
N ASP A 60 7.51 8.38 9.91
CA ASP A 60 7.33 8.82 11.29
C ASP A 60 5.85 9.01 11.65
N GLU A 61 5.56 9.30 12.92
CA GLU A 61 4.20 9.46 13.41
C GLU A 61 3.41 10.60 12.74
N ASN A 62 4.05 11.73 12.47
CA ASN A 62 3.42 12.88 11.84
C ASN A 62 3.07 12.56 10.37
N GLN A 63 4.02 11.96 9.65
CA GLN A 63 3.82 11.51 8.28
C GLN A 63 2.69 10.47 8.19
N ARG A 64 2.64 9.48 9.10
CA ARG A 64 1.55 8.50 9.15
C ARG A 64 0.19 9.17 9.39
N THR A 65 0.15 10.15 10.28
CA THR A 65 -1.08 10.92 10.57
C THR A 65 -1.58 11.65 9.33
N ILE A 66 -0.70 12.35 8.61
CA ILE A 66 -1.03 13.05 7.36
C ILE A 66 -1.52 12.07 6.28
N VAL A 67 -0.85 10.92 6.12
CA VAL A 67 -1.25 9.90 5.14
C VAL A 67 -2.65 9.36 5.43
N GLN A 68 -2.98 9.07 6.69
CA GLN A 68 -4.32 8.60 7.05
C GLN A 68 -5.39 9.68 6.83
N ALA A 69 -5.10 10.92 7.25
CA ALA A 69 -6.01 12.05 7.09
C ALA A 69 -6.31 12.33 5.61
N VAL A 70 -5.31 12.34 4.74
CA VAL A 70 -5.53 12.63 3.33
C VAL A 70 -6.26 11.50 2.60
N ILE A 71 -6.04 10.23 2.98
CA ILE A 71 -6.84 9.11 2.45
C ILE A 71 -8.31 9.28 2.82
N LYS A 72 -8.60 9.62 4.08
CA LYS A 72 -9.96 9.89 4.54
C LYS A 72 -10.60 11.04 3.77
N SER A 73 -9.94 12.20 3.72
CA SER A 73 -10.45 13.37 2.99
C SER A 73 -10.60 13.13 1.50
N HIS A 74 -9.76 12.28 0.89
CA HIS A 74 -9.90 11.92 -0.51
C HIS A 74 -11.13 11.05 -0.76
N CYS A 75 -11.42 10.10 0.14
CA CYS A 75 -12.64 9.30 0.07
C CYS A 75 -13.88 10.19 0.20
N GLU A 76 -13.92 11.09 1.18
CA GLU A 76 -15.00 12.06 1.38
C GLU A 76 -15.25 12.90 0.11
N LYS A 77 -14.20 13.46 -0.48
CA LYS A 77 -14.28 14.26 -1.72
C LYS A 77 -14.79 13.47 -2.93
N ARG A 78 -14.56 12.16 -2.97
CA ARG A 78 -14.97 11.27 -4.05
C ARG A 78 -16.33 10.62 -3.82
N GLY A 79 -16.93 10.79 -2.64
CA GLY A 79 -18.11 10.03 -2.23
C GLY A 79 -17.84 8.53 -2.05
N TRP A 80 -16.59 8.15 -1.74
CA TRP A 80 -16.22 6.77 -1.45
C TRP A 80 -16.38 6.48 0.04
N GLU A 81 -16.78 5.26 0.38
CA GLU A 81 -16.93 4.81 1.76
C GLU A 81 -15.62 4.18 2.24
N LEU A 82 -14.90 4.89 3.11
CA LEU A 82 -13.71 4.36 3.77
C LEU A 82 -14.11 3.50 4.97
N LEU A 83 -13.85 2.20 4.89
CA LEU A 83 -14.19 1.25 5.95
C LEU A 83 -13.08 1.13 6.99
N ALA A 84 -11.83 1.12 6.55
CA ALA A 84 -10.67 1.10 7.43
C ALA A 84 -9.43 1.66 6.73
N VAL A 85 -8.56 2.30 7.49
CA VAL A 85 -7.22 2.70 7.06
C VAL A 85 -6.25 2.48 8.22
N ASN A 86 -5.06 1.98 7.91
CA ASN A 86 -3.97 1.89 8.87
C ASN A 86 -2.66 2.17 8.13
N CYS A 87 -1.99 3.24 8.54
CA CYS A 87 -0.68 3.62 8.02
C CYS A 87 0.37 3.22 9.05
N ARG A 88 1.22 2.26 8.69
CA ARG A 88 2.35 1.78 9.50
C ARG A 88 3.63 2.50 9.06
N THR A 89 4.74 2.20 9.71
CA THR A 89 6.04 2.81 9.40
C THR A 89 6.54 2.52 7.99
N ASN A 90 6.16 1.39 7.39
CA ASN A 90 6.68 0.97 6.09
C ASN A 90 5.62 0.45 5.11
N HIS A 91 4.34 0.49 5.47
CA HIS A 91 3.26 0.09 4.59
C HIS A 91 1.92 0.71 5.01
N VAL A 92 0.97 0.71 4.09
CA VAL A 92 -0.37 1.25 4.30
C VAL A 92 -1.40 0.20 3.87
N HIS A 93 -2.43 0.04 4.69
CA HIS A 93 -3.59 -0.77 4.45
C HIS A 93 -4.85 0.09 4.34
N VAL A 94 -5.69 -0.19 3.35
CA VAL A 94 -6.97 0.51 3.15
C VAL A 94 -8.06 -0.48 2.75
N VAL A 95 -9.21 -0.40 3.41
CA VAL A 95 -10.45 -1.05 2.96
C VAL A 95 -11.44 0.03 2.55
N VAL A 96 -11.88 0.01 1.29
CA VAL A 96 -12.72 1.08 0.71
C VAL A 96 -13.78 0.53 -0.23
N LYS A 97 -15.00 1.09 -0.19
CA LYS A 97 -16.02 0.91 -1.23
C LYS A 97 -15.99 2.10 -2.18
N CYS A 98 -15.77 1.85 -3.46
CA CYS A 98 -15.66 2.89 -4.48
C CYS A 98 -16.27 2.49 -5.82
N GLY A 99 -17.30 1.63 -5.79
CA GLY A 99 -18.08 1.24 -6.96
C GLY A 99 -17.26 0.45 -7.99
N ASP A 100 -17.39 0.85 -9.25
CA ASP A 100 -16.80 0.19 -10.43
C ASP A 100 -15.38 0.64 -10.77
N ILE A 101 -14.80 1.55 -9.98
CA ILE A 101 -13.47 2.07 -10.21
C ILE A 101 -12.44 0.97 -9.96
N ALA A 102 -11.50 0.78 -10.88
CA ALA A 102 -10.46 -0.22 -10.73
C ALA A 102 -9.58 0.04 -9.50
N ALA A 103 -9.37 -0.99 -8.66
CA ALA A 103 -8.56 -0.93 -7.43
C ALA A 103 -7.18 -0.25 -7.62
N LYS A 104 -6.49 -0.56 -8.72
CA LYS A 104 -5.20 0.05 -9.06
C LYS A 104 -5.28 1.57 -9.22
N ILE A 105 -6.37 2.08 -9.79
CA ILE A 105 -6.60 3.53 -9.94
C ILE A 105 -6.78 4.16 -8.56
N VAL A 106 -7.60 3.54 -7.70
CA VAL A 106 -7.87 3.99 -6.34
C VAL A 106 -6.58 4.06 -5.52
N ARG A 107 -5.79 2.97 -5.51
CA ARG A 107 -4.48 2.90 -4.84
C ARG A 107 -3.51 3.97 -5.35
N ASN A 108 -3.43 4.18 -6.66
CA ASN A 108 -2.56 5.20 -7.24
C ASN A 108 -2.98 6.62 -6.85
N GLN A 109 -4.29 6.89 -6.76
CA GLN A 109 -4.78 8.17 -6.26
C GLN A 109 -4.37 8.38 -4.79
N PHE A 110 -4.58 7.40 -3.92
CA PHE A 110 -4.14 7.52 -2.52
C PHE A 110 -2.65 7.79 -2.39
N LYS A 111 -1.81 7.06 -3.13
CA LYS A 111 -0.35 7.29 -3.14
C LYS A 111 0.00 8.70 -3.63
N SER A 112 -0.63 9.17 -4.70
CA SER A 112 -0.37 10.49 -5.27
C SER A 112 -0.75 11.62 -4.31
N TYR A 113 -1.94 11.55 -3.71
CA TYR A 113 -2.42 12.56 -2.77
C TYR A 113 -1.64 12.53 -1.45
N ALA A 114 -1.25 11.35 -0.97
CA ALA A 114 -0.36 11.21 0.17
C ALA A 114 1.01 11.83 -0.07
N THR A 115 1.64 11.55 -1.22
CA THR A 115 2.91 12.19 -1.59
C THR A 115 2.78 13.71 -1.64
N ARG A 116 1.69 14.23 -2.23
CA ARG A 116 1.43 15.67 -2.27
C ARG A 116 1.30 16.26 -0.88
N ALA A 117 0.47 15.69 -0.02
CA ALA A 117 0.26 16.19 1.34
C ALA A 117 1.56 16.19 2.18
N LEU A 118 2.37 15.14 2.06
CA LEU A 118 3.68 15.09 2.73
C LEU A 118 4.63 16.17 2.23
N ARG A 119 4.62 16.49 0.93
CA ARG A 119 5.46 17.55 0.35
C ARG A 119 4.97 18.93 0.75
N ASP A 120 3.66 19.17 0.69
CA ASP A 120 3.04 20.44 1.08
C ASP A 120 3.30 20.74 2.58
N ALA A 121 3.41 19.71 3.41
CA ALA A 121 3.78 19.83 4.82
C ALA A 121 5.29 19.91 5.10
N GLY A 122 6.15 19.88 4.06
CA GLY A 122 7.60 19.89 4.22
C GLY A 122 8.18 18.62 4.86
N LEU A 123 7.41 17.53 4.92
CA LEU A 123 7.81 16.27 5.57
C LEU A 123 8.49 15.28 4.61
N THR A 124 8.58 15.60 3.32
CA THR A 124 9.38 14.82 2.37
C THR A 124 9.91 15.71 1.26
N ASN A 125 11.10 15.34 0.77
CA ASN A 125 11.73 15.97 -0.39
C ASN A 125 11.24 15.31 -1.70
N GLN A 126 11.96 15.57 -2.80
CA GLN A 126 11.68 14.97 -4.11
C GLN A 126 11.95 13.45 -4.21
N GLN A 127 12.32 12.79 -3.10
CA GLN A 127 12.55 11.35 -3.07
C GLN A 127 11.28 10.52 -3.32
N GLN A 128 11.49 9.25 -3.65
CA GLN A 128 10.41 8.30 -3.83
C GLN A 128 9.87 7.82 -2.47
N VAL A 129 8.56 7.98 -2.24
CA VAL A 129 7.92 7.61 -0.95
C VAL A 129 7.41 6.17 -0.97
N TRP A 130 6.86 5.73 -2.11
CA TRP A 130 6.14 4.46 -2.23
C TRP A 130 6.83 3.49 -3.18
N THR A 131 6.67 2.19 -2.97
CA THR A 131 6.96 1.20 -4.01
C THR A 131 6.06 1.41 -5.22
N LYS A 132 6.45 0.89 -6.40
CA LYS A 132 5.68 1.07 -7.64
C LYS A 132 4.29 0.45 -7.55
N ASP A 133 4.23 -0.81 -7.15
CA ASP A 133 3.01 -1.61 -7.12
C ASP A 133 2.50 -1.84 -5.68
N GLY A 134 1.65 -2.84 -5.50
CA GLY A 134 0.87 -3.09 -4.29
C GLY A 134 -0.15 -4.19 -4.53
N SER A 135 -0.84 -4.60 -3.48
CA SER A 135 -1.92 -5.58 -3.52
C SER A 135 -3.27 -4.89 -3.70
N ASP A 136 -4.07 -5.40 -4.62
CA ASP A 136 -5.36 -4.86 -5.05
C ASP A 136 -6.46 -5.94 -4.88
N ARG A 137 -6.68 -6.42 -3.66
CA ARG A 137 -7.57 -7.56 -3.39
C ARG A 137 -9.05 -7.14 -3.46
N MET A 138 -9.84 -7.85 -4.25
CA MET A 138 -11.30 -7.66 -4.35
C MET A 138 -12.04 -8.45 -3.26
N LEU A 139 -13.03 -7.84 -2.63
CA LEU A 139 -13.85 -8.45 -1.58
C LEU A 139 -15.28 -8.64 -2.08
N TRP A 140 -15.72 -9.89 -2.17
CA TRP A 140 -16.96 -10.27 -2.86
C TRP A 140 -18.15 -10.53 -1.93
N ASN A 141 -17.92 -10.61 -0.62
CA ASN A 141 -18.96 -10.87 0.36
C ASN A 141 -18.65 -10.17 1.69
N GLU A 142 -19.68 -9.94 2.50
CA GLU A 142 -19.58 -9.21 3.77
C GLU A 142 -18.55 -9.83 4.71
N ARG A 143 -18.47 -11.17 4.78
CA ARG A 143 -17.46 -11.85 5.61
C ARG A 143 -16.03 -11.47 5.23
N ALA A 144 -15.73 -11.40 3.93
CA ALA A 144 -14.42 -10.99 3.43
C ALA A 144 -14.13 -9.51 3.71
N VAL A 145 -15.17 -8.65 3.72
CA VAL A 145 -15.08 -7.24 4.10
C VAL A 145 -14.78 -7.10 5.59
N SER A 146 -15.58 -7.71 6.47
CA SER A 146 -15.39 -7.65 7.91
C SER A 146 -14.01 -8.18 8.33
N ALA A 147 -13.57 -9.32 7.78
CA ALA A 147 -12.25 -9.87 8.06
C ALA A 147 -11.10 -8.94 7.62
N ALA A 148 -11.27 -8.24 6.49
CA ALA A 148 -10.27 -7.26 6.05
C ALA A 148 -10.26 -6.03 6.97
N VAL A 149 -11.42 -5.52 7.37
CA VAL A 149 -11.53 -4.38 8.30
C VAL A 149 -10.87 -4.73 9.64
N GLU A 150 -11.20 -5.87 10.23
CA GLU A 150 -10.61 -6.34 11.48
C GLU A 150 -9.09 -6.49 11.38
N TYR A 151 -8.60 -7.08 10.29
CA TYR A 151 -7.16 -7.17 10.02
C TYR A 151 -6.50 -5.79 9.99
N VAL A 152 -7.11 -4.82 9.29
CA VAL A 152 -6.52 -3.47 9.16
C VAL A 152 -6.51 -2.73 10.49
N LEU A 153 -7.55 -2.87 11.31
CA LEU A 153 -7.62 -2.19 12.61
C LEU A 153 -6.66 -2.77 13.65
N ASN A 154 -6.34 -4.07 13.56
CA ASN A 154 -5.51 -4.77 14.53
C ASN A 154 -4.06 -4.99 14.10
N GLN A 155 -3.65 -4.49 12.92
CA GLN A 155 -2.28 -4.65 12.45
C GLN A 155 -1.32 -3.60 12.97
#